data_AF-A0A6B3SGU2-F1
#
_entry.id   AF-A0A6B3SGU2-F1
#
_cell.length_a   1.000
_cell.length_b   1.000
_cell.length_c   1.000
_cell.angle_alpha   90.00
_cell.angle_beta   90.00
_cell.angle_gamma   90.00
#
_symmetry.space_group_name_H-M   'P 1'
#
loop_
_entity.id
_entity.type
_entity.pdbx_description
1 polymer ?
#
loop_
_entity_poly.entity_id
_entity_poly.type
_entity_poly.pdbx_seq_one_letter_code
_entity_poly.pdbx_strand_id
1 'polypeptide(L)'
;MDIFVRKGEPTPDLLSTCNTLYFEDPHLSYHYSHTGMRVRLLDNAFKPGAVVRCYYVESRFNNPVATYNHISRELGGDVRPETIAQYLSTLSFAAGRYGFEPIDVSDEVRLHYSEGNGTNTFSPFALDRLKPLREVPAKWTMAHAKRALANHQFRNLRCNGVYSDDYAYDAAVDFHRGPVDHLVMLEKLVESPSGWWTSLDGNGSVSLCCHHFDSNSFQLEMQPY
;
A
#
# COMPACT_ATOMS: atom_id res chain seq x y z
N MET A 1 1.60 10.47 -4.48
CA MET A 1 2.19 9.60 -5.53
C MET A 1 3.29 8.82 -4.85
N ASP A 2 3.19 7.51 -4.84
CA ASP A 2 4.19 6.69 -4.17
C ASP A 2 5.54 6.76 -4.88
N ILE A 3 6.58 6.59 -4.09
CA ILE A 3 7.97 6.67 -4.57
C ILE A 3 8.61 5.31 -4.32
N PHE A 4 9.20 4.75 -5.37
CA PHE A 4 9.88 3.46 -5.31
C PHE A 4 11.38 3.71 -5.33
N VAL A 5 12.04 3.45 -4.20
CA VAL A 5 13.47 3.65 -3.99
C VAL A 5 14.17 2.32 -4.28
N ARG A 6 14.91 2.27 -5.39
CA ARG A 6 15.69 1.10 -5.80
C ARG A 6 16.96 0.98 -4.97
N LYS A 7 17.54 -0.21 -4.95
CA LYS A 7 18.81 -0.46 -4.27
C LYS A 7 19.91 0.47 -4.80
N GLY A 8 20.53 1.23 -3.90
CA GLY A 8 21.63 2.16 -4.21
C GLY A 8 21.18 3.56 -4.63
N GLU A 9 19.87 3.82 -4.73
CA GLU A 9 19.37 5.18 -4.92
C GLU A 9 19.45 6.00 -3.62
N PRO A 10 19.65 7.32 -3.70
CA PRO A 10 19.62 8.17 -2.53
C PRO A 10 18.23 8.11 -1.89
N THR A 11 18.20 7.99 -0.55
CA THR A 11 16.95 8.06 0.19
C THR A 11 16.39 9.49 0.08
N PRO A 12 15.15 9.67 -0.40
CA PRO A 12 14.49 10.97 -0.39
C PRO A 12 14.38 11.51 1.04
N ASP A 13 14.32 12.84 1.19
CA ASP A 13 14.05 13.44 2.49
C ASP A 13 12.68 12.98 3.01
N LEU A 14 12.69 12.19 4.08
CA LEU A 14 11.53 11.55 4.69
C LEU A 14 10.48 12.57 5.16
N LEU A 15 10.88 13.82 5.43
CA LEU A 15 10.01 14.89 5.93
C LEU A 15 9.35 15.71 4.82
N SER A 16 9.83 15.58 3.57
CA SER A 16 9.44 16.46 2.47
C SER A 16 8.22 15.97 1.67
N THR A 17 7.72 14.76 1.93
CA THR A 17 6.65 14.15 1.14
C THR A 17 5.55 13.48 1.98
N CYS A 18 4.28 13.83 1.75
CA CYS A 18 3.12 13.08 2.23
C CYS A 18 2.85 11.84 1.34
N ASN A 19 3.90 11.11 0.96
CA ASN A 19 3.83 9.97 0.05
C ASN A 19 4.29 8.70 0.76
N THR A 20 3.86 7.55 0.25
CA THR A 20 4.44 6.28 0.67
C THR A 20 5.74 6.05 -0.10
N LEU A 21 6.84 5.86 0.61
CA LEU A 21 8.11 5.40 0.07
C LEU A 21 8.17 3.88 0.20
N TYR A 22 8.44 3.17 -0.89
CA TYR A 22 8.76 1.75 -0.86
C TYR A 22 10.25 1.57 -1.13
N PHE A 23 10.93 0.75 -0.34
CA PHE A 23 12.35 0.48 -0.47
C PHE A 23 12.58 -0.95 -0.94
N GLU A 24 13.34 -1.12 -2.02
CA GLU A 24 13.72 -2.43 -2.55
C GLU A 24 14.65 -3.18 -1.60
N ASP A 25 15.53 -2.47 -0.90
CA ASP A 25 16.42 -2.99 0.12
C ASP A 25 16.46 -1.91 1.22
N PRO A 26 15.91 -2.14 2.43
CA PRO A 26 15.69 -3.43 3.11
C PRO A 26 14.25 -4.00 3.06
N HIS A 27 13.55 -3.95 1.93
CA HIS A 27 12.15 -4.42 1.78
C HIS A 27 11.17 -3.83 2.82
N LEU A 28 11.04 -2.50 2.88
CA LEU A 28 10.10 -1.84 3.77
C LEU A 28 9.30 -0.75 3.06
N SER A 29 8.22 -0.29 3.68
CA SER A 29 7.56 0.96 3.29
C SER A 29 7.53 1.97 4.43
N TYR A 30 7.70 3.24 4.08
CA TYR A 30 7.43 4.38 4.94
C TYR A 30 6.27 5.20 4.43
N HIS A 31 5.34 5.51 5.33
CA HIS A 31 4.28 6.46 5.05
C HIS A 31 4.32 7.54 6.12
N TYR A 32 4.62 8.77 5.70
CA TYR A 32 4.63 9.92 6.58
C TYR A 32 3.31 10.69 6.45
N SER A 33 2.68 10.95 7.59
CA SER A 33 1.39 11.63 7.72
C SER A 33 1.51 12.80 8.69
N HIS A 34 0.47 13.64 8.78
CA HIS A 34 0.45 14.77 9.71
C HIS A 34 0.52 14.34 11.19
N THR A 35 0.15 13.11 11.51
CA THR A 35 0.17 12.56 12.87
C THR A 35 1.40 11.69 13.14
N GLY A 36 2.23 11.41 12.15
CA GLY A 36 3.46 10.64 12.36
C GLY A 36 3.85 9.70 11.22
N MET A 37 4.72 8.75 11.52
CA MET A 37 5.37 7.87 10.55
C MET A 37 4.94 6.43 10.74
N ARG A 38 4.45 5.79 9.67
CA ARG A 38 4.17 4.35 9.62
C ARG A 38 5.28 3.62 8.90
N VAL A 39 5.76 2.53 9.50
CA VAL A 39 6.77 1.63 8.97
C VAL A 39 6.16 0.24 8.81
N ARG A 40 6.27 -0.37 7.62
CA ARG A 40 5.88 -1.76 7.40
C ARG A 40 7.04 -2.57 6.87
N LEU A 41 7.22 -3.79 7.41
CA LEU A 41 8.25 -4.72 6.96
C LEU A 41 7.67 -5.65 5.90
N LEU A 42 8.09 -5.47 4.64
CA LEU A 42 7.43 -6.05 3.46
C LEU A 42 7.98 -7.41 3.05
N ASP A 43 8.88 -8.01 3.82
CA ASP A 43 9.43 -9.35 3.56
C ASP A 43 8.33 -10.40 3.29
N ASN A 44 7.15 -10.21 3.90
CA ASN A 44 6.00 -11.10 3.81
C ASN A 44 4.84 -10.57 2.95
N ALA A 45 5.02 -9.45 2.24
CA ALA A 45 4.01 -8.95 1.29
C ALA A 45 3.62 -10.03 0.26
N PHE A 46 2.34 -10.14 -0.05
CA PHE A 46 1.71 -11.16 -0.89
C PHE A 46 1.82 -12.63 -0.43
N LYS A 47 2.41 -12.94 0.74
CA LYS A 47 2.50 -14.34 1.21
C LYS A 47 1.23 -14.77 1.97
N PRO A 48 0.52 -15.82 1.53
CA PRO A 48 -0.64 -16.37 2.26
C PRO A 48 -0.30 -16.82 3.67
N GLY A 49 -1.13 -16.41 4.65
CA GLY A 49 -0.97 -16.79 6.06
C GLY A 49 0.23 -16.14 6.78
N ALA A 50 1.02 -15.31 6.10
CA ALA A 50 2.15 -14.62 6.69
C ALA A 50 1.71 -13.31 7.34
N VAL A 51 2.43 -12.93 8.41
CA VAL A 51 2.25 -11.67 9.11
C VAL A 51 3.21 -10.61 8.58
N VAL A 52 2.71 -9.40 8.40
CA VAL A 52 3.48 -8.19 8.12
C VAL A 52 3.48 -7.32 9.37
N ARG A 53 4.68 -6.98 9.85
CA ARG A 53 4.84 -6.15 11.04
C ARG A 53 4.69 -4.68 10.66
N CYS A 54 3.82 -3.97 11.38
CA CYS A 54 3.50 -2.58 11.15
C CYS A 54 3.75 -1.78 12.43
N TYR A 55 4.66 -0.81 12.37
CA TYR A 55 4.91 0.13 13.44
C TYR A 55 4.36 1.50 13.06
N TYR A 56 3.86 2.23 14.04
CA TYR A 56 3.43 3.61 13.84
C TYR A 56 3.97 4.48 14.96
N VAL A 57 4.84 5.41 14.59
CA VAL A 57 5.43 6.43 15.46
C VAL A 57 4.51 7.64 15.37
N GLU A 58 3.68 7.82 16.39
CA GLU A 58 2.66 8.87 16.46
C GLU A 58 3.17 10.07 17.25
N SER A 59 2.88 11.27 16.75
CA SER A 59 2.94 12.52 17.51
C SER A 59 1.59 12.80 18.16
N ARG A 60 1.56 12.86 19.49
CA ARG A 60 0.35 13.12 20.28
C ARG A 60 -0.25 14.50 20.07
N PHE A 61 0.55 15.45 19.59
CA PHE A 61 0.14 16.84 19.40
C PHE A 61 0.13 17.26 17.92
N ASN A 62 0.01 16.30 17.00
CA ASN A 62 0.06 16.54 15.56
C ASN A 62 1.31 17.34 15.14
N ASN A 63 2.42 17.11 15.85
CA ASN A 63 3.72 17.67 15.56
C ASN A 63 4.58 16.56 14.91
N PRO A 64 4.53 16.37 13.59
CA PRO A 64 5.23 15.28 12.93
C PRO A 64 6.73 15.34 13.18
N VAL A 65 7.33 16.54 13.29
CA VAL A 65 8.76 16.74 13.58
C VAL A 65 9.17 16.06 14.89
N ALA A 66 8.28 15.95 15.88
CA ALA A 66 8.56 15.24 17.13
C ALA A 66 8.88 13.75 16.91
N THR A 67 8.22 13.10 15.95
CA THR A 67 8.46 11.68 15.63
C THR A 67 9.85 11.48 15.05
N TYR A 68 10.25 12.33 14.10
CA TYR A 68 11.57 12.30 13.49
C TYR A 68 12.66 12.65 14.50
N ASN A 69 12.45 13.69 15.32
CA ASN A 69 13.41 14.09 16.36
C ASN A 69 13.62 12.98 17.38
N HIS A 70 12.55 12.29 17.80
CA HIS A 70 12.67 11.14 18.69
C HIS A 70 13.52 10.03 18.05
N ILE A 71 13.16 9.59 16.84
CA ILE A 71 13.90 8.55 16.12
C ILE A 71 15.37 8.93 15.92
N SER A 72 15.63 10.16 15.45
CA SER A 72 16.99 10.66 15.25
C SER A 72 17.81 10.64 16.54
N ARG A 73 17.21 11.03 17.68
CA ARG A 73 17.88 11.00 18.98
C ARG A 73 18.20 9.58 19.44
N GLU A 74 17.24 8.65 19.36
CA GLU A 74 17.46 7.25 19.77
C GLU A 74 18.53 6.55 18.91
N LEU A 75 18.67 6.98 17.64
CA LEU A 75 19.63 6.41 16.69
C LEU A 75 20.94 7.20 16.56
N GLY A 76 21.18 8.21 17.42
CA GLY A 76 22.39 9.04 17.35
C GLY A 76 22.57 9.76 16.01
N GLY A 77 21.48 10.07 15.32
CA GLY A 77 21.44 10.72 14.00
C GLY A 77 21.40 9.77 12.81
N ASP A 78 21.57 8.45 13.00
CA ASP A 78 21.49 7.47 11.91
C ASP A 78 20.03 7.09 11.58
N VAL A 79 19.37 7.93 10.78
CA VAL A 79 17.96 7.77 10.38
C VAL A 79 17.78 6.98 9.07
N ARG A 80 18.75 6.14 8.71
CA ARG A 80 18.60 5.29 7.52
C ARG A 80 17.42 4.32 7.69
N PRO A 81 16.69 3.98 6.59
CA PRO A 81 15.53 3.12 6.67
C PRO A 81 15.77 1.79 7.39
N GLU A 82 16.90 1.12 7.11
CA GLU A 82 17.29 -0.13 7.76
C GLU A 82 17.53 0.02 9.27
N THR A 83 18.16 1.13 9.69
CA THR A 83 18.48 1.39 11.09
C THR A 83 17.20 1.63 11.89
N ILE A 84 16.27 2.43 11.35
CA ILE A 84 14.96 2.67 11.96
C ILE A 84 14.17 1.36 12.09
N ALA A 85 14.08 0.57 11.03
CA ALA A 85 13.36 -0.72 11.05
C ALA A 85 13.97 -1.70 12.06
N GLN A 86 15.30 -1.73 12.17
CA GLN A 86 16.01 -2.54 13.16
C GLN A 86 15.67 -2.09 14.58
N TYR A 87 15.73 -0.79 14.88
CA TYR A 87 15.37 -0.23 16.17
C TYR A 87 13.93 -0.59 16.57
N LEU A 88 12.96 -0.30 15.68
CA LEU A 88 11.56 -0.60 15.92
C LEU A 88 11.31 -2.09 16.19
N SER A 89 12.11 -2.97 15.56
CA SER A 89 12.03 -4.41 15.76
C SER A 89 12.62 -4.92 17.08
N THR A 90 13.34 -4.07 17.83
CA THR A 90 13.83 -4.41 19.17
C THR A 90 12.80 -4.11 20.27
N LEU A 91 11.78 -3.32 19.95
CA LEU A 91 10.74 -2.92 20.89
C LEU A 91 9.79 -4.08 21.18
N SER A 92 9.36 -4.19 22.44
CA SER A 92 8.42 -5.21 22.90
C SER A 92 7.10 -4.55 23.30
N PHE A 93 6.01 -4.97 22.66
CA PHE A 93 4.66 -4.46 22.91
C PHE A 93 3.86 -5.50 23.69
N ALA A 94 3.21 -5.09 24.77
CA ALA A 94 2.35 -5.97 25.56
C ALA A 94 1.06 -6.28 24.78
N ALA A 95 0.53 -7.49 24.91
CA ALA A 95 -0.77 -7.83 24.37
C ALA A 95 -1.87 -7.11 25.17
N GLY A 96 -2.78 -6.47 24.44
CA GLY A 96 -3.95 -5.75 24.93
C GLY A 96 -5.26 -6.40 24.51
N ARG A 97 -6.37 -5.85 24.96
CA ARG A 97 -7.72 -6.39 24.65
C ARG A 97 -8.05 -6.38 23.16
N TYR A 98 -7.54 -5.38 22.43
CA TYR A 98 -7.87 -5.15 21.01
C TYR A 98 -6.64 -5.23 20.09
N GLY A 99 -5.54 -5.83 20.54
CA GLY A 99 -4.28 -5.88 19.80
C GLY A 99 -3.09 -5.73 20.72
N PHE A 100 -2.22 -4.77 20.43
CA PHE A 100 -1.03 -4.48 21.22
C PHE A 100 -1.18 -3.13 21.92
N GLU A 101 -0.74 -3.07 23.18
CA GLU A 101 -0.73 -1.82 23.94
C GLU A 101 0.38 -0.89 23.42
N PRO A 102 0.07 0.40 23.17
CA PRO A 102 1.07 1.35 22.72
C PRO A 102 2.09 1.67 23.81
N ILE A 103 3.28 2.12 23.40
CA ILE A 103 4.36 2.52 24.30
C ILE A 103 4.52 4.04 24.23
N ASP A 104 4.45 4.70 25.38
CA ASP A 104 4.76 6.12 25.49
C ASP A 104 6.26 6.29 25.73
N VAL A 105 6.97 6.84 24.74
CA VAL A 105 8.43 7.02 24.78
C VAL A 105 8.83 8.46 25.13
N SER A 106 7.88 9.38 25.06
CA SER A 106 7.96 10.73 25.62
C SER A 106 6.56 11.30 25.82
N ASP A 107 6.45 12.52 26.35
CA ASP A 107 5.18 13.23 26.43
C ASP A 107 4.56 13.53 25.05
N GLU A 108 5.40 13.60 24.00
CA GLU A 108 5.00 13.96 22.64
C GLU A 108 4.86 12.76 21.70
N VAL A 109 5.55 11.65 21.97
CA VAL A 109 5.66 10.52 21.03
C VAL A 109 5.13 9.23 21.65
N ARG A 110 4.28 8.57 20.87
CA ARG A 110 3.70 7.26 21.18
C ARG A 110 4.00 6.28 20.05
N LEU A 111 4.39 5.06 20.42
CA LEU A 111 4.66 3.98 19.48
C LEU A 111 3.51 2.98 19.51
N HIS A 112 3.03 2.61 18.33
CA HIS A 112 2.03 1.58 18.14
C HIS A 112 2.62 0.43 17.33
N TYR A 113 2.13 -0.77 17.59
CA TYR A 113 2.44 -1.97 16.82
C TYR A 113 1.15 -2.67 16.40
N SER A 114 1.15 -3.20 15.18
CA SER A 114 0.06 -3.99 14.65
C SER A 114 0.59 -5.04 13.66
N GLU A 115 -0.22 -6.05 13.44
CA GLU A 115 0.06 -7.14 12.51
C GLU A 115 -0.90 -7.07 11.34
N GLY A 116 -0.36 -6.91 10.13
CA GLY A 116 -1.08 -6.98 8.88
C GLY A 116 -1.04 -8.38 8.26
N ASN A 117 -1.99 -8.67 7.38
CA ASN A 117 -1.98 -9.89 6.58
C ASN A 117 -1.11 -9.70 5.34
N GLY A 118 -0.18 -10.63 5.08
CA GLY A 118 0.68 -10.64 3.91
C GLY A 118 -0.09 -10.52 2.59
N THR A 119 -1.24 -11.21 2.42
CA THR A 119 -2.03 -11.14 1.17
C THR A 119 -2.70 -9.79 0.93
N ASN A 120 -2.82 -8.98 1.99
CA ASN A 120 -3.42 -7.64 1.95
C ASN A 120 -2.35 -6.56 2.20
N THR A 121 -1.09 -6.88 1.93
CA THR A 121 0.03 -5.93 2.01
C THR A 121 0.66 -5.82 0.64
N PHE A 122 0.66 -4.61 0.09
CA PHE A 122 1.26 -4.30 -1.20
C PHE A 122 2.78 -4.10 -1.05
N SER A 123 3.51 -4.52 -2.08
CA SER A 123 4.91 -4.16 -2.27
C SER A 123 5.24 -4.15 -3.77
N PRO A 124 5.73 -3.04 -4.33
CA PRO A 124 6.05 -2.96 -5.75
C PRO A 124 7.26 -3.85 -6.12
N PHE A 125 8.03 -4.32 -5.14
CA PHE A 125 9.23 -5.14 -5.34
C PHE A 125 9.00 -6.64 -5.11
N ALA A 126 7.78 -7.05 -4.76
CA ALA A 126 7.43 -8.45 -4.49
C ALA A 126 6.32 -8.98 -5.43
N LEU A 127 6.12 -8.33 -6.58
CA LEU A 127 5.07 -8.67 -7.54
C LEU A 127 5.24 -10.07 -8.15
N ASP A 128 6.47 -10.59 -8.20
CA ASP A 128 6.83 -11.93 -8.68
C ASP A 128 6.17 -13.07 -7.87
N ARG A 129 5.69 -12.76 -6.66
CA ARG A 129 4.92 -13.67 -5.79
C ARG A 129 3.50 -13.89 -6.32
N LEU A 130 2.95 -12.93 -7.06
CA LEU A 130 1.69 -13.06 -7.76
C LEU A 130 1.96 -13.69 -9.13
N LYS A 131 1.85 -15.01 -9.24
CA LYS A 131 2.15 -15.71 -10.51
C LYS A 131 1.23 -15.29 -11.66
N PRO A 132 1.72 -15.24 -12.91
CA PRO A 132 0.89 -14.86 -14.06
C PRO A 132 -0.29 -15.81 -14.25
N LEU A 133 -1.37 -15.32 -14.84
CA LEU A 133 -2.47 -16.15 -15.32
C LEU A 133 -1.96 -17.07 -16.42
N ARG A 134 -2.38 -18.33 -16.37
CA ARG A 134 -1.96 -19.34 -17.36
C ARG A 134 -2.89 -19.42 -18.56
N GLU A 135 -4.16 -19.13 -18.32
CA GLU A 135 -5.26 -19.16 -19.27
C GLU A 135 -6.29 -18.09 -18.87
N VAL A 136 -7.22 -17.79 -19.79
CA VAL A 136 -8.33 -16.88 -19.53
C VAL A 136 -9.29 -17.53 -18.53
N PRO A 137 -9.54 -16.95 -17.35
CA PRO A 137 -10.45 -17.54 -16.38
C PRO A 137 -11.89 -17.57 -16.89
N ALA A 138 -12.58 -18.71 -16.76
CA ALA A 138 -14.02 -18.80 -17.06
C ALA A 138 -14.86 -17.92 -16.13
N LYS A 139 -14.40 -17.73 -14.89
CA LYS A 139 -14.98 -16.80 -13.91
C LYS A 139 -13.90 -15.90 -13.33
N TRP A 140 -14.13 -14.60 -13.39
CA TRP A 140 -13.22 -13.62 -12.82
C TRP A 140 -13.38 -13.54 -11.30
N THR A 141 -12.23 -13.40 -10.63
CA THR A 141 -12.13 -13.17 -9.19
C THR A 141 -11.13 -12.04 -8.97
N MET A 142 -11.13 -11.45 -7.78
CA MET A 142 -10.14 -10.42 -7.46
C MET A 142 -8.71 -10.95 -7.46
N ALA A 143 -8.51 -12.22 -7.12
CA ALA A 143 -7.20 -12.86 -7.24
C ALA A 143 -6.72 -12.91 -8.70
N HIS A 144 -7.62 -13.17 -9.66
CA HIS A 144 -7.29 -13.15 -11.08
C HIS A 144 -6.91 -11.74 -11.55
N ALA A 145 -7.69 -10.73 -11.16
CA ALA A 145 -7.39 -9.34 -11.49
C ALA A 145 -6.04 -8.86 -10.94
N LYS A 146 -5.76 -9.12 -9.65
CA LYS A 146 -4.48 -8.77 -9.01
C LYS A 146 -3.29 -9.41 -9.76
N ARG A 147 -3.42 -10.69 -10.14
CA ARG A 147 -2.39 -11.40 -10.92
C ARG A 147 -2.22 -10.79 -12.31
N ALA A 148 -3.31 -10.48 -13.01
CA ALA A 148 -3.24 -9.87 -14.34
C ALA A 148 -2.52 -8.51 -14.29
N LEU A 149 -2.89 -7.66 -13.33
CA LEU A 149 -2.26 -6.35 -13.12
C LEU A 149 -0.77 -6.48 -12.77
N ALA A 150 -0.43 -7.34 -11.80
CA ALA A 150 0.94 -7.55 -11.34
C ALA A 150 1.89 -8.10 -12.42
N ASN A 151 1.35 -8.78 -13.44
CA ASN A 151 2.14 -9.41 -14.51
C ASN A 151 1.96 -8.71 -15.86
N HIS A 152 1.41 -7.49 -15.90
CA HIS A 152 1.17 -6.75 -17.14
C HIS A 152 0.35 -7.54 -18.19
N GLN A 153 -0.57 -8.40 -17.74
CA GLN A 153 -1.46 -9.17 -18.62
C GLN A 153 -2.77 -8.41 -18.87
N PHE A 154 -2.66 -7.14 -19.28
CA PHE A 154 -3.80 -6.28 -19.50
C PHE A 154 -3.49 -5.21 -20.55
N ARG A 155 -4.54 -4.71 -21.19
CA ARG A 155 -4.53 -3.49 -22.00
C ARG A 155 -5.69 -2.59 -21.64
N ASN A 156 -5.57 -1.30 -21.93
CA ASN A 156 -6.61 -0.30 -21.70
C ASN A 156 -7.14 -0.25 -20.25
N LEU A 157 -6.24 -0.38 -19.25
CA LEU A 157 -6.62 -0.19 -17.85
C LEU A 157 -7.06 1.27 -17.63
N ARG A 158 -8.29 1.45 -17.18
CA ARG A 158 -8.89 2.78 -17.01
C ARG A 158 -9.93 2.83 -15.91
N CYS A 159 -10.11 4.03 -15.37
CA CYS A 159 -11.28 4.44 -14.61
C CYS A 159 -12.39 4.84 -15.59
N ASN A 160 -13.58 4.29 -15.37
CA ASN A 160 -14.82 4.56 -16.09
C ASN A 160 -15.72 5.56 -15.35
N GLY A 161 -15.47 5.78 -14.05
CA GLY A 161 -16.14 6.79 -13.25
C GLY A 161 -15.95 6.54 -11.75
N VAL A 162 -15.69 7.63 -11.03
CA VAL A 162 -15.81 7.72 -9.58
C VAL A 162 -17.00 8.62 -9.25
N TYR A 163 -17.86 8.15 -8.36
CA TYR A 163 -19.08 8.84 -7.94
C TYR A 163 -19.01 9.14 -6.45
N SER A 164 -19.48 10.31 -6.08
CA SER A 164 -19.64 10.80 -4.72
C SER A 164 -21.05 11.37 -4.55
N ASP A 165 -21.36 11.84 -3.34
CA ASP A 165 -22.63 12.55 -3.09
C ASP A 165 -22.62 13.98 -3.68
N ASP A 166 -21.46 14.49 -4.11
CA ASP A 166 -21.31 15.78 -4.78
C ASP A 166 -21.17 15.59 -6.31
N TYR A 167 -22.31 15.31 -6.95
CA TYR A 167 -22.38 15.12 -8.39
C TYR A 167 -21.91 16.34 -9.21
N ALA A 168 -21.99 17.55 -8.65
CA ALA A 168 -21.51 18.75 -9.33
C ALA A 168 -19.99 18.78 -9.37
N TYR A 169 -19.34 18.42 -8.25
CA TYR A 169 -17.90 18.22 -8.21
C TYR A 169 -17.46 17.09 -9.14
N ASP A 170 -18.11 15.92 -9.07
CA ASP A 170 -17.76 14.78 -9.92
C ASP A 170 -17.83 15.15 -11.40
N ALA A 171 -18.90 15.84 -11.83
CA ALA A 171 -19.04 16.29 -13.21
C ALA A 171 -17.94 17.30 -13.61
N ALA A 172 -17.53 18.17 -12.69
CA ALA A 172 -16.46 19.15 -12.94
C ALA A 172 -15.07 18.49 -13.13
N VAL A 173 -14.85 17.30 -12.57
CA VAL A 173 -13.62 16.51 -12.73
C VAL A 173 -13.76 15.32 -13.68
N ASP A 174 -14.80 15.32 -14.53
CA ASP A 174 -15.18 14.22 -15.45
C ASP A 174 -15.22 12.84 -14.76
N PHE A 175 -15.76 12.80 -13.54
CA PHE A 175 -15.89 11.60 -12.72
C PHE A 175 -14.55 10.86 -12.55
N HIS A 176 -13.44 11.59 -12.54
CA HIS A 176 -12.08 11.02 -12.49
C HIS A 176 -11.81 9.95 -13.56
N ARG A 177 -12.48 10.02 -14.71
CA ARG A 177 -12.28 9.08 -15.83
C ARG A 177 -10.90 9.24 -16.43
N GLY A 178 -10.35 8.12 -16.90
CA GLY A 178 -9.11 8.13 -17.66
C GLY A 178 -8.24 6.91 -17.41
N PRO A 179 -7.03 6.89 -18.00
CA PRO A 179 -6.04 5.85 -17.74
C PRO A 179 -5.70 5.76 -16.26
N VAL A 180 -5.46 4.54 -15.79
CA VAL A 180 -5.05 4.29 -14.39
C VAL A 180 -3.72 3.56 -14.39
N ASP A 181 -2.81 3.97 -13.53
CA ASP A 181 -1.57 3.24 -13.30
C ASP A 181 -1.87 1.90 -12.61
N HIS A 182 -1.31 0.82 -13.16
CA HIS A 182 -1.58 -0.53 -12.69
C HIS A 182 -1.07 -0.82 -11.27
N LEU A 183 0.01 -0.18 -10.81
CA LEU A 183 0.51 -0.34 -9.45
C LEU A 183 -0.39 0.40 -8.47
N VAL A 184 -0.83 1.60 -8.82
CA VAL A 184 -1.83 2.34 -8.02
C VAL A 184 -3.13 1.53 -7.88
N MET A 185 -3.61 0.93 -8.98
CA MET A 185 -4.79 0.07 -8.94
C MET A 185 -4.54 -1.20 -8.12
N LEU A 186 -3.40 -1.85 -8.30
CA LEU A 186 -3.05 -3.08 -7.60
C LEU A 186 -2.92 -2.84 -6.08
N GLU A 187 -2.24 -1.76 -5.68
CA GLU A 187 -2.15 -1.33 -4.29
C GLU A 187 -3.55 -1.17 -3.69
N LYS A 188 -4.43 -0.42 -4.36
CA LYS A 188 -5.81 -0.20 -3.91
C LYS A 188 -6.58 -1.51 -3.68
N LEU A 189 -6.47 -2.46 -4.62
CA LEU A 189 -7.11 -3.77 -4.52
C LEU A 189 -6.52 -4.65 -3.40
N VAL A 190 -5.26 -4.44 -3.04
CA VAL A 190 -4.54 -5.24 -2.05
C VAL A 190 -4.73 -4.69 -0.64
N GLU A 191 -4.52 -3.40 -0.46
CA GLU A 191 -4.55 -2.70 0.83
C GLU A 191 -5.98 -2.41 1.30
N SER A 192 -6.95 -2.26 0.38
CA SER A 192 -8.36 -2.00 0.70
C SER A 192 -9.29 -2.94 -0.06
N PRO A 193 -9.25 -4.26 0.22
CA PRO A 193 -9.95 -5.27 -0.59
C PRO A 193 -11.48 -5.29 -0.38
N SER A 194 -11.99 -4.63 0.67
CA SER A 194 -13.42 -4.60 0.97
C SER A 194 -14.21 -3.87 -0.12
N GLY A 195 -15.40 -4.37 -0.46
CA GLY A 195 -16.29 -3.74 -1.43
C GLY A 195 -15.94 -3.98 -2.90
N TRP A 196 -14.74 -4.48 -3.19
CA TRP A 196 -14.31 -4.76 -4.56
C TRP A 196 -14.91 -6.05 -5.12
N TRP A 197 -15.34 -5.99 -6.37
CA TRP A 197 -15.85 -7.12 -7.13
C TRP A 197 -15.41 -7.04 -8.58
N THR A 198 -15.50 -8.19 -9.27
CA THR A 198 -15.12 -8.32 -10.68
C THR A 198 -16.24 -8.93 -11.51
N SER A 199 -16.40 -8.46 -12.73
CA SER A 199 -17.24 -9.09 -13.75
C SER A 199 -16.57 -9.07 -15.11
N LEU A 200 -16.94 -10.03 -15.96
CA LEU A 200 -16.60 -10.00 -17.38
C LEU A 200 -17.81 -9.45 -18.14
N ASP A 201 -17.61 -8.42 -18.95
CA ASP A 201 -18.65 -7.93 -19.85
C ASP A 201 -18.72 -8.75 -21.15
N GLY A 202 -19.78 -8.54 -21.94
CA GLY A 202 -19.99 -9.24 -23.22
C GLY A 202 -18.94 -8.92 -24.29
N ASN A 203 -18.12 -7.89 -24.09
CA ASN A 203 -17.06 -7.46 -25.00
C ASN A 203 -15.67 -7.98 -24.57
N GLY A 204 -15.60 -8.81 -23.53
CA GLY A 204 -14.36 -9.36 -23.00
C GLY A 204 -13.58 -8.41 -22.09
N SER A 205 -14.18 -7.30 -21.65
CA SER A 205 -13.62 -6.38 -20.67
C SER A 205 -13.87 -6.90 -19.25
N VAL A 206 -12.85 -6.82 -18.41
CA VAL A 206 -12.93 -7.16 -17.00
C VAL A 206 -13.19 -5.89 -16.21
N SER A 207 -14.36 -5.79 -15.60
CA SER A 207 -14.70 -4.71 -14.68
C SER A 207 -14.09 -4.98 -13.31
N LEU A 208 -13.53 -3.93 -12.70
CA LEU A 208 -13.03 -3.88 -11.32
C LEU A 208 -13.78 -2.75 -10.63
N CYS A 209 -14.77 -3.09 -9.83
CA CYS A 209 -15.67 -2.12 -9.24
C CYS A 209 -15.65 -2.19 -7.72
N CYS A 210 -15.67 -1.05 -7.04
CA CYS A 210 -15.83 -0.98 -5.59
C CYS A 210 -17.20 -0.42 -5.24
N HIS A 211 -18.01 -1.24 -4.57
CA HIS A 211 -19.42 -0.94 -4.29
C HIS A 211 -20.14 -0.50 -5.59
N HIS A 212 -20.53 0.78 -5.68
CA HIS A 212 -21.07 1.43 -6.88
C HIS A 212 -20.36 2.75 -7.21
N PHE A 213 -19.33 3.11 -6.46
CA PHE A 213 -18.73 4.45 -6.47
C PHE A 213 -17.44 4.53 -7.25
N ASP A 214 -16.80 3.40 -7.56
CA ASP A 214 -15.55 3.40 -8.30
C ASP A 214 -15.57 2.26 -9.32
N SER A 215 -15.60 2.62 -10.59
CA SER A 215 -15.71 1.69 -11.70
C SER A 215 -14.46 1.76 -12.56
N ASN A 216 -13.75 0.65 -12.65
CA ASN A 216 -12.56 0.50 -13.49
C ASN A 216 -12.73 -0.68 -14.42
N SER A 217 -11.94 -0.73 -15.48
CA SER A 217 -11.89 -1.91 -16.34
C SER A 217 -10.58 -2.05 -17.07
N PHE A 218 -10.28 -3.27 -17.52
CA PHE A 218 -9.21 -3.55 -18.47
C PHE A 218 -9.62 -4.71 -19.38
N GLN A 219 -8.93 -4.85 -20.51
CA GLN A 219 -9.05 -6.03 -21.36
C GLN A 219 -7.88 -6.97 -21.07
N LEU A 220 -8.14 -8.26 -20.85
CA LEU A 220 -7.07 -9.24 -20.64
C LEU A 220 -6.21 -9.33 -21.91
N GLU A 221 -4.90 -9.27 -21.73
CA GLU A 221 -3.92 -9.53 -22.78
C GLU A 221 -2.96 -10.61 -22.29
N MET A 222 -3.10 -11.81 -22.84
CA MET A 222 -2.19 -12.91 -22.51
C MET A 222 -0.87 -12.67 -23.25
N GLN A 223 0.23 -12.57 -22.52
CA GLN A 223 1.55 -12.57 -23.17
C GLN A 223 1.82 -13.97 -23.77
N PRO A 224 2.40 -14.05 -24.98
CA PRO A 224 2.85 -15.33 -25.52
C PRO A 224 3.96 -15.89 -24.62
N TYR A 225 3.89 -17.20 -24.34
CA TYR A 225 4.92 -17.93 -23.63
C TYR A 225 6.21 -18.05 -24.44
#